data_AF-A0A381UCS0-F1
#
_entry.id   AF-A0A381UCS0-F1
#
_cell.length_a   1.000
_cell.length_b   1.000
_cell.length_c   1.000
_cell.angle_alpha   90.00
_cell.angle_beta   90.00
_cell.angle_gamma   90.00
#
_symmetry.space_group_name_H-M   'P 1'
#
loop_
_entity.id
_entity.type
_entity.pdbx_description
1 polymer ?
#
loop_
_entity_poly.entity_id
_entity_poly.type
_entity_poly.pdbx_seq_one_letter_code
_entity_poly.pdbx_strand_id
1 'polypeptide(L)'
;MHLLATLSQMARIIVKLGGGLITDKSLYRQVRMNRIDAVSNTIKELRDLGHSVILVHGAGSFGHLESRKWRLSEGYNQDIAEDQELAINRVRSDMDDLNECVIGSLMRTGVECEVLPPRKWATGVGIEFQGDLEDFARSPVDPIPITFGDVVETTDRKKFGILSGDHIMVRLGCEMSDVSACIFLLGDVDGLMDRPPSEPGAVLLPTWKSDEDISESHNS
;
A
#
# COMPACT_ATOMS: atom_id res chain seq x y z
N MET A 1 -35.59 21.51 19.77
CA MET A 1 -35.16 20.18 19.27
C MET A 1 -34.63 20.31 17.85
N HIS A 2 -33.46 20.91 17.69
CA HIS A 2 -32.75 21.02 16.41
C HIS A 2 -31.26 20.74 16.68
N LEU A 3 -31.01 19.52 17.12
CA LEU A 3 -29.68 18.95 17.28
C LEU A 3 -29.79 17.43 17.14
N LEU A 4 -30.50 16.98 16.10
CA LEU A 4 -30.32 15.61 15.63
C LEU A 4 -29.07 15.64 14.79
N ALA A 5 -28.02 15.08 15.38
CA ALA A 5 -26.78 14.62 14.77
C ALA A 5 -26.75 14.80 13.24
N THR A 6 -25.79 15.58 12.76
CA THR A 6 -25.09 15.21 11.54
C THR A 6 -24.81 13.71 11.65
N LEU A 7 -25.61 12.90 10.97
CA LEU A 7 -25.31 11.50 10.72
C LEU A 7 -23.88 11.53 10.21
N SER A 8 -22.93 11.03 11.01
CA SER A 8 -21.56 10.84 10.55
C SER A 8 -21.68 9.95 9.34
N GLN A 9 -21.54 10.54 8.15
CA GLN A 9 -21.61 9.77 6.93
C GLN A 9 -20.51 8.73 7.06
N MET A 10 -20.87 7.46 7.07
CA MET A 10 -19.92 6.35 7.17
C MET A 10 -18.98 6.45 5.96
N ALA A 11 -17.84 7.10 6.16
CA ALA A 11 -16.88 7.36 5.11
C ALA A 11 -16.01 6.12 4.89
N ARG A 12 -15.77 5.76 3.63
CA ARG A 12 -14.74 4.80 3.26
C ARG A 12 -13.42 5.52 3.09
N ILE A 13 -12.41 5.07 3.81
CA ILE A 13 -11.06 5.64 3.83
C ILE A 13 -10.09 4.56 3.39
N ILE A 14 -9.28 4.87 2.37
CA ILE A 14 -8.21 3.97 1.94
C ILE A 14 -6.91 4.52 2.51
N VAL A 15 -6.20 3.72 3.28
CA VAL A 15 -4.93 4.12 3.91
C VAL A 15 -3.81 3.28 3.33
N LYS A 16 -2.80 3.94 2.76
CA LYS A 16 -1.54 3.30 2.38
C LYS A 16 -0.46 3.53 3.41
N LEU A 17 0.13 2.45 3.90
CA LEU A 17 1.34 2.46 4.71
C LEU A 17 2.55 2.39 3.77
N GLY A 18 3.29 3.48 3.63
CA GLY A 18 4.50 3.50 2.81
C GLY A 18 5.54 2.50 3.33
N GLY A 19 6.23 1.80 2.43
CA GLY A 19 7.24 0.80 2.85
C GLY A 19 8.34 1.38 3.75
N GLY A 20 8.74 2.64 3.54
CA GLY A 20 9.70 3.34 4.41
C GLY A 20 9.14 3.75 5.78
N LEU A 21 7.81 3.84 5.91
CA LEU A 21 7.17 4.07 7.21
C LEU A 21 7.28 2.83 8.09
N ILE A 22 7.02 1.65 7.53
CA ILE A 22 6.88 0.40 8.30
C ILE A 22 8.14 -0.47 8.28
N THR A 23 9.14 -0.15 7.45
CA THR A 23 10.43 -0.88 7.38
C THR A 23 11.62 0.07 7.38
N ASP A 24 12.80 -0.45 7.71
CA ASP A 24 14.07 0.19 7.42
C ASP A 24 14.55 -0.25 6.03
N LYS A 25 14.57 0.68 5.06
CA LYS A 25 15.00 0.39 3.68
C LYS A 25 16.49 0.04 3.56
N SER A 26 17.31 0.37 4.57
CA SER A 26 18.75 0.08 4.55
C SER A 26 19.11 -1.32 5.03
N LEU A 27 18.17 -2.01 5.70
CA LEU A 27 18.38 -3.31 6.30
C LEU A 27 17.35 -4.31 5.78
N TYR A 28 17.83 -5.46 5.28
CA TYR A 28 16.97 -6.52 4.77
C TYR A 28 15.99 -7.01 5.85
N ARG A 29 14.69 -6.99 5.53
CA ARG A 29 13.60 -7.47 6.39
C ARG A 29 13.53 -6.86 7.79
N GLN A 30 13.93 -5.60 7.94
CA GLN A 30 13.85 -4.90 9.21
C GLN A 30 12.55 -4.10 9.35
N VAL A 31 11.68 -4.53 10.27
CA VAL A 31 10.41 -3.87 10.57
C VAL A 31 10.61 -2.73 11.58
N ARG A 32 9.81 -1.66 11.47
CA ARG A 32 9.68 -0.56 12.44
C ARG A 32 8.43 -0.75 13.29
N MET A 33 8.46 -1.70 14.23
CA MET A 33 7.26 -2.09 15.00
C MET A 33 6.61 -0.93 15.76
N ASN A 34 7.40 -0.01 16.31
CA ASN A 34 6.86 1.18 16.98
C ASN A 34 5.99 2.05 16.06
N ARG A 35 6.33 2.14 14.76
CA ARG A 35 5.53 2.87 13.76
C ARG A 35 4.28 2.09 13.36
N ILE A 36 4.39 0.76 13.19
CA ILE A 36 3.24 -0.11 12.92
C ILE A 36 2.24 -0.05 14.08
N ASP A 37 2.70 -0.13 15.33
CA ASP A 37 1.84 -0.07 16.52
C ASP A 37 1.15 1.30 16.64
N ALA A 38 1.86 2.40 16.36
CA ALA A 38 1.26 3.73 16.35
C ALA A 38 0.14 3.85 15.31
N VAL A 39 0.40 3.40 14.06
CA VAL A 39 -0.60 3.40 13.00
C VAL A 39 -1.78 2.51 13.33
N SER A 40 -1.55 1.32 13.91
CA SER A 40 -2.62 0.38 14.26
C SER A 40 -3.61 1.00 15.26
N ASN A 41 -3.12 1.78 16.23
CA ASN A 41 -3.99 2.53 17.13
C ASN A 41 -4.81 3.60 16.38
N THR A 42 -4.21 4.34 15.44
CA THR A 42 -4.96 5.29 14.61
C THR A 42 -6.01 4.62 13.73
N ILE A 43 -5.72 3.45 13.16
CA ILE A 43 -6.72 2.67 12.39
C ILE A 43 -7.87 2.21 13.28
N LYS A 44 -7.58 1.77 14.52
CA LYS A 44 -8.61 1.44 15.52
C LYS A 44 -9.50 2.63 15.82
N GLU A 45 -8.93 3.82 16.01
CA GLU A 45 -9.70 5.06 16.25
C GLU A 45 -10.61 5.40 15.06
N LEU A 46 -10.12 5.30 13.81
CA LEU A 46 -10.95 5.51 12.62
C LEU A 46 -12.14 4.54 12.58
N ARG A 47 -11.90 3.27 12.90
CA ARG A 47 -12.96 2.25 12.95
C ARG A 47 -13.97 2.54 14.06
N ASP A 48 -13.52 2.97 15.23
CA ASP A 48 -14.40 3.31 16.37
C ASP A 48 -15.28 4.53 16.10
N LEU A 49 -14.83 5.44 15.24
CA LEU A 49 -15.63 6.55 14.71
C LEU A 49 -16.65 6.12 13.65
N GLY A 50 -16.70 4.83 13.29
CA GLY A 50 -17.66 4.27 12.34
C GLY A 50 -17.21 4.36 10.88
N HIS A 51 -15.92 4.59 10.62
CA HIS A 51 -15.39 4.58 9.25
C HIS A 51 -15.13 3.16 8.75
N SER A 52 -15.38 2.94 7.45
CA SER A 52 -14.92 1.75 6.74
C SER A 52 -13.50 2.01 6.27
N VAL A 53 -12.55 1.14 6.61
CA VAL A 53 -11.14 1.32 6.29
C VAL A 53 -10.69 0.20 5.37
N ILE A 54 -9.94 0.56 4.32
CA ILE A 54 -9.17 -0.38 3.50
C ILE A 54 -7.70 -0.07 3.74
N LEU A 55 -6.88 -1.10 3.99
CA LEU A 55 -5.45 -0.93 4.20
C LEU A 55 -4.65 -1.45 3.00
N VAL A 56 -3.73 -0.63 2.53
CA VAL A 56 -2.70 -1.02 1.57
C VAL A 56 -1.35 -0.83 2.24
N HIS A 57 -0.38 -1.74 2.07
CA HIS A 57 0.99 -1.45 2.50
C HIS A 57 2.03 -1.65 1.39
N GLY A 58 3.09 -0.86 1.45
CA GLY A 58 4.26 -1.01 0.59
C GLY A 58 5.14 -2.18 1.05
N ALA A 59 6.05 -2.59 0.16
CA ALA A 59 6.96 -3.70 0.41
C ALA A 59 8.16 -3.34 1.29
N GLY A 60 8.66 -2.10 1.18
CA GLY A 60 9.86 -1.67 1.90
C GLY A 60 11.04 -2.62 1.64
N SER A 61 11.82 -2.91 2.68
CA SER A 61 12.98 -3.82 2.58
C SER A 61 12.63 -5.31 2.41
N PHE A 62 11.34 -5.69 2.46
CA PHE A 62 10.90 -7.07 2.26
C PHE A 62 10.67 -7.42 0.78
N GLY A 63 10.42 -6.44 -0.08
CA GLY A 63 10.28 -6.68 -1.52
C GLY A 63 11.36 -6.02 -2.38
N HIS A 64 11.72 -4.77 -2.10
CA HIS A 64 12.53 -3.97 -3.04
C HIS A 64 13.95 -4.54 -3.26
N LEU A 65 14.57 -5.11 -2.24
CA LEU A 65 15.96 -5.58 -2.34
C LEU A 65 16.09 -6.78 -3.28
N GLU A 66 15.29 -7.84 -3.05
CA GLU A 66 15.31 -9.02 -3.91
C GLU A 66 14.65 -8.75 -5.27
N SER A 67 13.57 -7.96 -5.34
CA SER A 67 12.91 -7.68 -6.63
C SER A 67 13.81 -6.92 -7.60
N ARG A 68 14.62 -5.98 -7.12
CA ARG A 68 15.62 -5.28 -7.94
C ARG A 68 16.77 -6.19 -8.34
N LYS A 69 17.30 -6.99 -7.40
CA LYS A 69 18.39 -7.94 -7.65
C LYS A 69 18.06 -8.90 -8.80
N TRP A 70 16.82 -9.36 -8.87
CA TRP A 70 16.36 -10.33 -9.88
C TRP A 70 15.52 -9.72 -11.00
N ARG A 71 15.51 -8.38 -11.10
CA ARG A 71 14.84 -7.60 -12.17
C ARG A 71 13.37 -7.99 -12.34
N LEU A 72 12.67 -8.26 -11.23
CA LEU A 72 11.31 -8.82 -11.28
C LEU A 72 10.28 -7.84 -11.88
N SER A 73 10.54 -6.53 -11.80
CA SER A 73 9.70 -5.51 -12.44
C SER A 73 9.83 -5.47 -13.96
N GLU A 74 10.93 -5.99 -14.50
CA GLU A 74 11.17 -6.07 -15.95
C GLU A 74 10.48 -7.30 -16.58
N GLY A 75 10.05 -8.24 -15.75
CA GLY A 75 9.39 -9.47 -16.16
C GLY A 75 10.36 -10.62 -16.43
N TYR A 76 9.84 -11.63 -17.12
CA TYR A 76 10.54 -12.86 -17.45
C TYR A 76 11.80 -12.61 -18.28
N ASN A 77 12.90 -13.15 -17.78
CA ASN A 77 14.17 -13.20 -18.46
C ASN A 77 14.62 -14.66 -18.59
N GLN A 78 14.79 -15.12 -19.82
CA GLN A 78 15.16 -16.50 -20.12
C GLN A 78 16.52 -16.89 -19.53
N ASP A 79 17.47 -15.96 -19.44
CA ASP A 79 18.84 -16.23 -18.98
C ASP A 79 18.93 -16.48 -17.46
N ILE A 80 17.92 -16.05 -16.70
CA ILE A 80 17.87 -16.15 -15.23
C ILE A 80 16.51 -16.71 -14.75
N ALA A 81 15.84 -17.49 -15.59
CA ALA A 81 14.46 -17.91 -15.36
C ALA A 81 14.27 -18.70 -14.05
N GLU A 82 15.17 -19.65 -13.76
CA GLU A 82 15.13 -20.47 -12.55
C GLU A 82 15.36 -19.60 -11.29
N ASP A 83 16.31 -18.68 -11.35
CA ASP A 83 16.57 -17.75 -10.25
C ASP A 83 15.39 -16.79 -10.03
N GLN A 84 14.75 -16.33 -11.11
CA GLN A 84 13.54 -15.50 -11.01
C GLN A 84 12.40 -16.26 -10.34
N GLU A 85 12.18 -17.53 -10.66
CA GLU A 85 11.16 -18.34 -10.00
C GLU A 85 11.39 -18.45 -8.48
N LEU A 86 12.63 -18.75 -8.08
CA LEU A 86 13.02 -18.79 -6.67
C LEU A 86 12.86 -17.42 -5.99
N ALA A 87 13.27 -16.35 -6.67
CA ALA A 87 13.16 -14.98 -6.19
C ALA A 87 11.71 -14.54 -5.99
N ILE A 88 10.81 -14.91 -6.91
CA ILE A 88 9.37 -14.63 -6.80
C ILE A 88 8.81 -15.28 -5.55
N ASN A 89 9.09 -16.57 -5.33
CA ASN A 89 8.62 -17.29 -4.14
C ASN A 89 9.16 -16.65 -2.85
N ARG A 90 10.43 -16.24 -2.85
CA ARG A 90 11.05 -15.56 -1.71
C ARG A 90 10.44 -14.20 -1.43
N VAL A 91 10.26 -13.35 -2.45
CA VAL A 91 9.63 -12.04 -2.30
C VAL A 91 8.20 -12.18 -1.79
N ARG A 92 7.43 -13.15 -2.31
CA ARG A 92 6.06 -13.41 -1.85
C ARG A 92 6.02 -13.79 -0.38
N SER A 93 6.90 -14.70 0.05
CA SER A 93 7.05 -15.10 1.46
C SER A 93 7.49 -13.93 2.35
N ASP A 94 8.46 -13.13 1.92
CA ASP A 94 8.90 -11.96 2.68
C ASP A 94 7.75 -10.93 2.80
N MET A 95 6.95 -10.75 1.74
CA MET A 95 5.76 -9.89 1.80
C MET A 95 4.68 -10.42 2.75
N ASP A 96 4.48 -11.74 2.81
CA ASP A 96 3.60 -12.36 3.79
C ASP A 96 4.09 -12.11 5.22
N ASP A 97 5.39 -12.26 5.49
CA ASP A 97 5.98 -11.98 6.82
C ASP A 97 5.79 -10.51 7.26
N LEU A 98 5.96 -9.55 6.34
CA LEU A 98 5.72 -8.14 6.64
C LEU A 98 4.23 -7.90 6.97
N ASN A 99 3.34 -8.51 6.18
CA ASN A 99 1.91 -8.42 6.38
C ASN A 99 1.48 -9.05 7.72
N GLU A 100 2.06 -10.18 8.13
CA GLU A 100 1.85 -10.79 9.44
C GLU A 100 2.23 -9.84 10.58
N CYS A 101 3.30 -9.05 10.45
CA CYS A 101 3.68 -8.05 11.44
C CYS A 101 2.62 -6.94 11.56
N VAL A 102 2.07 -6.47 10.44
CA VAL A 102 1.01 -5.44 10.39
C VAL A 102 -0.27 -5.97 11.02
N ILE A 103 -0.73 -7.15 10.60
CA ILE A 103 -1.94 -7.80 11.11
C ILE A 103 -1.80 -8.10 12.60
N GLY A 104 -0.65 -8.65 13.02
CA GLY A 104 -0.40 -8.96 14.42
C GLY A 104 -0.51 -7.71 15.31
N SER A 105 -0.10 -6.54 14.81
CA SER A 105 -0.30 -5.27 15.53
C SER A 105 -1.76 -4.83 15.58
N LEU A 106 -2.47 -4.85 14.45
CA LEU A 106 -3.90 -4.54 14.39
C LEU A 106 -4.74 -5.45 15.30
N MET A 107 -4.50 -6.76 15.27
CA MET A 107 -5.19 -7.73 16.12
C MET A 107 -4.96 -7.46 17.61
N ARG A 108 -3.75 -7.02 18.02
CA ARG A 108 -3.49 -6.62 19.42
C ARG A 108 -4.33 -5.40 19.85
N THR A 109 -4.76 -4.56 18.92
CA THR A 109 -5.69 -3.44 19.17
C THR A 109 -7.17 -3.84 19.08
N GLY A 110 -7.47 -5.12 18.83
CA GLY A 110 -8.83 -5.63 18.66
C GLY A 110 -9.44 -5.37 17.28
N VAL A 111 -8.61 -5.09 16.26
CA VAL A 111 -9.04 -4.93 14.87
C VAL A 111 -8.87 -6.25 14.13
N GLU A 112 -9.98 -6.80 13.63
CA GLU A 112 -9.98 -7.95 12.75
C GLU A 112 -9.63 -7.54 11.32
N CYS A 113 -8.88 -8.38 10.61
CA CYS A 113 -8.38 -8.09 9.28
C CYS A 113 -8.58 -9.31 8.36
N GLU A 114 -8.85 -9.06 7.09
CA GLU A 114 -8.87 -10.06 6.03
C GLU A 114 -7.76 -9.75 5.02
N VAL A 115 -6.94 -10.76 4.67
CA VAL A 115 -5.81 -10.56 3.76
C VAL A 115 -6.20 -10.89 2.33
N LEU A 116 -5.98 -9.92 1.44
CA LEU A 116 -6.22 -10.03 0.00
C LEU A 116 -4.90 -9.81 -0.77
N PRO A 117 -4.00 -10.81 -0.84
CA PRO A 117 -2.74 -10.69 -1.58
C PRO A 117 -3.02 -10.51 -3.09
N PRO A 118 -2.46 -9.50 -3.77
CA PRO A 118 -2.77 -9.25 -5.18
C PRO A 118 -2.53 -10.43 -6.09
N ARG A 119 -1.53 -11.26 -5.80
CA ARG A 119 -1.26 -12.53 -6.51
C ARG A 119 -2.45 -13.51 -6.59
N LYS A 120 -3.52 -13.29 -5.81
CA LYS A 120 -4.73 -14.13 -5.81
C LYS A 120 -5.91 -13.55 -6.59
N TRP A 121 -5.93 -12.24 -6.86
CA TRP A 121 -7.11 -11.56 -7.40
C TRP A 121 -6.78 -10.57 -8.53
N ALA A 122 -5.51 -10.25 -8.75
CA ALA A 122 -5.05 -9.33 -9.78
C ALA A 122 -4.15 -10.02 -10.82
N THR A 123 -4.26 -9.58 -12.07
CA THR A 123 -3.39 -9.96 -13.19
C THR A 123 -3.00 -8.69 -13.96
N GLY A 124 -1.72 -8.51 -14.24
CA GLY A 124 -1.20 -7.29 -14.86
C GLY A 124 -0.61 -6.30 -13.85
N VAL A 125 0.07 -5.28 -14.37
CA VAL A 125 0.74 -4.23 -13.59
C VAL A 125 0.31 -2.85 -14.07
N GLY A 126 0.65 -1.81 -13.32
CA GLY A 126 0.19 -0.46 -13.63
C GLY A 126 -1.26 -0.25 -13.19
N ILE A 127 -1.83 0.91 -13.55
CA ILE A 127 -3.22 1.25 -13.22
C ILE A 127 -4.26 0.43 -14.01
N GLU A 128 -3.83 -0.23 -15.09
CA GLU A 128 -4.68 -1.02 -16.00
C GLU A 128 -4.73 -2.52 -15.65
N PHE A 129 -4.25 -2.90 -14.45
CA PHE A 129 -4.29 -4.31 -14.05
C PHE A 129 -5.74 -4.81 -13.99
N GLN A 130 -5.96 -6.07 -14.35
CA GLN A 130 -7.27 -6.73 -14.26
C GLN A 130 -7.45 -7.33 -12.87
N GLY A 131 -8.63 -7.16 -12.28
CA GLY A 131 -8.96 -7.70 -10.97
C GLY A 131 -10.22 -7.05 -10.42
N ASP A 132 -11.01 -7.84 -9.69
CA ASP A 132 -12.23 -7.40 -9.04
C ASP A 132 -11.92 -6.73 -7.69
N LEU A 133 -12.63 -5.65 -7.39
CA LEU A 133 -12.49 -4.87 -6.16
C LEU A 133 -13.68 -5.05 -5.20
N GLU A 134 -14.67 -5.88 -5.56
CA GLU A 134 -15.86 -6.14 -4.75
C GLU A 134 -15.50 -6.61 -3.32
N ASP A 135 -14.46 -7.43 -3.16
CA ASP A 135 -14.00 -7.93 -1.86
C ASP A 135 -13.47 -6.82 -0.93
N PHE A 136 -13.18 -5.62 -1.44
CA PHE A 136 -12.79 -4.46 -0.63
C PHE A 136 -13.97 -3.63 -0.13
N ALA A 137 -15.18 -3.85 -0.67
CA ALA A 137 -16.39 -3.11 -0.29
C ALA A 137 -16.98 -3.63 1.03
N ARG A 138 -16.33 -3.30 2.15
CA ARG A 138 -16.70 -3.76 3.51
C ARG A 138 -17.42 -2.71 4.35
N SER A 139 -18.26 -3.17 5.28
CA SER A 139 -18.89 -2.37 6.33
C SER A 139 -17.89 -2.07 7.46
N PRO A 140 -18.04 -1.00 8.26
CA PRO A 140 -17.15 -0.72 9.39
C PRO A 140 -17.05 -1.85 10.44
N VAL A 141 -18.06 -2.71 10.54
CA VAL A 141 -18.09 -3.84 11.48
C VAL A 141 -17.40 -5.09 10.94
N ASP A 142 -17.17 -5.17 9.63
CA ASP A 142 -16.49 -6.30 9.00
C ASP A 142 -14.98 -6.24 9.26
N PRO A 143 -14.24 -7.34 9.05
CA PRO A 143 -12.79 -7.32 9.03
C PRO A 143 -12.25 -6.32 8.01
N ILE A 144 -11.19 -5.58 8.37
CA ILE A 144 -10.53 -4.64 7.47
C ILE A 144 -9.85 -5.42 6.34
N PRO A 145 -10.19 -5.17 5.06
CA PRO A 145 -9.46 -5.76 3.95
C PRO A 145 -8.06 -5.13 3.86
N ILE A 146 -7.04 -5.98 3.85
CA ILE A 146 -5.63 -5.59 3.75
C ILE A 146 -5.04 -6.18 2.48
N THR A 147 -4.40 -5.33 1.67
CA THR A 147 -3.61 -5.73 0.52
C THR A 147 -2.26 -5.00 0.51
N PHE A 148 -1.38 -5.33 -0.43
CA PHE A 148 -0.01 -4.81 -0.45
C PHE A 148 0.61 -4.88 -1.82
N GLY A 149 1.74 -4.20 -2.02
CA GLY A 149 2.50 -4.34 -3.28
C GLY A 149 3.07 -5.75 -3.43
N ASP A 150 2.95 -6.35 -4.62
CA ASP A 150 3.23 -7.79 -4.79
C ASP A 150 3.70 -8.17 -6.21
N VAL A 151 4.32 -9.34 -6.35
CA VAL A 151 4.56 -10.00 -7.64
C VAL A 151 3.29 -10.70 -8.13
N VAL A 152 2.77 -10.24 -9.25
CA VAL A 152 1.56 -10.79 -9.90
C VAL A 152 1.88 -11.33 -11.29
N GLU A 153 1.02 -12.21 -11.79
CA GLU A 153 1.14 -12.72 -13.16
C GLU A 153 0.72 -11.66 -14.18
N THR A 154 1.25 -11.75 -15.40
CA THR A 154 0.84 -10.92 -16.54
C THR A 154 0.48 -11.83 -17.72
N THR A 155 -0.47 -11.39 -18.55
CA THR A 155 -0.90 -12.14 -19.74
C THR A 155 -0.03 -11.88 -20.97
N ASP A 156 0.92 -10.95 -20.88
CA ASP A 156 1.84 -10.59 -21.93
C ASP A 156 3.15 -11.40 -21.87
N ARG A 157 4.12 -11.05 -22.72
CA ARG A 157 5.41 -11.75 -22.77
C ARG A 157 6.24 -11.62 -21.48
N LYS A 158 5.88 -10.70 -20.57
CA LYS A 158 6.59 -10.53 -19.29
C LYS A 158 6.29 -11.67 -18.32
N LYS A 159 5.18 -12.41 -18.48
CA LYS A 159 4.69 -13.50 -17.59
C LYS A 159 4.38 -13.10 -16.14
N PHE A 160 5.11 -12.13 -15.57
CA PHE A 160 4.90 -11.58 -14.24
C PHE A 160 5.42 -10.14 -14.18
N GLY A 161 5.07 -9.45 -13.10
CA GLY A 161 5.61 -8.13 -12.79
C GLY A 161 5.27 -7.70 -11.36
N ILE A 162 5.72 -6.49 -10.99
CA ILE A 162 5.42 -5.90 -9.68
C ILE A 162 4.19 -5.00 -9.77
N LEU A 163 3.10 -5.40 -9.12
CA LEU A 163 1.96 -4.54 -8.87
C LEU A 163 2.21 -3.74 -7.60
N SER A 164 2.52 -2.44 -7.74
CA SER A 164 2.77 -1.57 -6.60
C SER A 164 1.49 -1.28 -5.82
N GLY A 165 1.62 -1.06 -4.51
CA GLY A 165 0.51 -0.56 -3.71
C GLY A 165 -0.01 0.80 -4.16
N ASP A 166 0.79 1.61 -4.89
CA ASP A 166 0.29 2.88 -5.47
C ASP A 166 -0.72 2.64 -6.58
N HIS A 167 -0.48 1.67 -7.48
CA HIS A 167 -1.44 1.33 -8.52
C HIS A 167 -2.75 0.80 -7.94
N ILE A 168 -2.66 0.00 -6.86
CA ILE A 168 -3.84 -0.48 -6.13
C ILE A 168 -4.61 0.69 -5.50
N MET A 169 -3.91 1.65 -4.88
CA MET A 169 -4.53 2.86 -4.34
C MET A 169 -5.28 3.67 -5.42
N VAL A 170 -4.71 3.80 -6.62
CA VAL A 170 -5.35 4.50 -7.75
C VAL A 170 -6.65 3.80 -8.14
N ARG A 171 -6.63 2.49 -8.41
CA ARG A 171 -7.85 1.76 -8.80
C ARG A 171 -8.91 1.80 -7.69
N LEU A 172 -8.55 1.53 -6.44
CA LEU A 172 -9.50 1.62 -5.31
C LEU A 172 -10.11 3.02 -5.20
N GLY A 173 -9.29 4.08 -5.27
CA GLY A 173 -9.74 5.46 -5.12
C GLY A 173 -10.57 5.99 -6.29
N CYS A 174 -10.35 5.47 -7.51
CA CYS A 174 -11.07 5.91 -8.71
C CYS A 174 -12.32 5.09 -9.03
N GLU A 175 -12.35 3.80 -8.67
CA GLU A 175 -13.43 2.88 -9.07
C GLU A 175 -14.49 2.69 -7.97
N MET A 176 -14.14 2.89 -6.70
CA MET A 176 -15.10 2.79 -5.60
C MET A 176 -15.78 4.15 -5.37
N SER A 177 -17.09 4.21 -5.61
CA SER A 177 -17.86 5.47 -5.65
C SER A 177 -18.10 6.12 -4.28
N ASP A 178 -17.84 5.43 -3.18
CA ASP A 178 -18.09 5.88 -1.81
C ASP A 178 -16.81 6.18 -1.01
N VAL A 179 -15.64 6.15 -1.67
CA VAL A 179 -14.36 6.58 -1.08
C VAL A 179 -14.40 8.08 -0.81
N SER A 180 -14.19 8.45 0.44
CA SER A 180 -14.15 9.85 0.88
C SER A 180 -12.73 10.40 0.99
N ALA A 181 -11.74 9.53 1.20
CA ALA A 181 -10.34 9.93 1.30
C ALA A 181 -9.39 8.78 0.94
N CYS A 182 -8.30 9.14 0.25
CA CYS A 182 -7.11 8.30 0.06
C CYS A 182 -5.96 8.93 0.86
N ILE A 183 -5.40 8.20 1.81
CA ILE A 183 -4.35 8.69 2.71
C ILE A 183 -3.07 7.91 2.45
N PHE A 184 -1.97 8.61 2.17
CA PHE A 184 -0.64 8.03 2.03
C PHE A 184 0.19 8.39 3.24
N LEU A 185 0.49 7.40 4.09
CA LEU A 185 1.38 7.59 5.24
C LEU A 185 2.83 7.35 4.81
N LEU A 186 3.62 8.43 4.84
CA LEU A 186 5.00 8.45 4.39
C LEU A 186 5.96 8.32 5.58
N GLY A 187 7.10 7.66 5.36
CA GLY A 187 8.09 7.41 6.42
C GLY A 187 9.27 8.37 6.43
N ASP A 188 9.61 8.91 5.26
CA ASP A 188 10.89 9.56 4.96
C ASP A 188 10.73 11.08 4.74
N VAL A 189 9.49 11.57 4.65
CA VAL A 189 9.13 12.97 4.32
C VAL A 189 7.83 13.35 5.01
N ASP A 190 7.64 14.65 5.24
CA ASP A 190 6.44 15.19 5.92
C ASP A 190 5.18 15.17 5.02
N GLY A 191 5.35 15.09 3.70
CA GLY A 191 4.26 15.11 2.74
C GLY A 191 4.76 15.37 1.32
N LEU A 192 3.90 15.95 0.50
CA LEU A 192 4.28 16.42 -0.83
C LEU A 192 5.18 17.65 -0.70
N MET A 193 6.37 17.58 -1.31
CA MET A 193 7.35 18.65 -1.28
C MET A 193 7.35 19.38 -2.63
N ASP A 194 7.72 20.65 -2.65
CA ASP A 194 7.83 21.45 -3.88
C ASP A 194 8.99 21.01 -4.81
N ARG A 195 9.98 20.33 -4.23
CA ARG A 195 11.15 19.74 -4.89
C ARG A 195 11.66 18.54 -4.08
N PRO A 196 12.65 17.77 -4.57
CA PRO A 196 13.17 16.63 -3.84
C PRO A 196 13.57 16.99 -2.40
N PRO A 197 13.10 16.24 -1.37
CA PRO A 197 13.35 16.57 0.04
C PRO A 197 14.83 16.59 0.44
N SER A 198 15.70 15.95 -0.35
CA SER A 198 17.15 15.98 -0.17
C SER A 198 17.79 17.30 -0.59
N GLU A 199 17.09 18.14 -1.36
CA GLU A 199 17.61 19.42 -1.83
C GLU A 199 17.48 20.52 -0.75
N PRO A 200 18.52 21.34 -0.54
CA PRO A 200 18.45 22.45 0.39
C PRO A 200 17.31 23.42 0.07
N GLY A 201 16.49 23.71 1.09
CA GLY A 201 15.38 24.65 0.97
C GLY A 201 14.10 24.05 0.36
N ALA A 202 13.98 22.72 0.26
CA ALA A 202 12.71 22.07 -0.03
C ALA A 202 11.65 22.41 1.03
N VAL A 203 10.42 22.66 0.60
CA VAL A 203 9.31 23.11 1.45
C VAL A 203 8.10 22.19 1.26
N LEU A 204 7.40 21.91 2.35
CA LEU A 204 6.15 21.15 2.32
C LEU A 204 5.06 21.96 1.62
N LEU A 205 4.36 21.32 0.69
CA LEU A 205 3.14 21.83 0.06
C LEU A 205 1.94 21.35 0.88
N PRO A 206 1.31 22.20 1.73
CA PRO A 206 0.18 21.79 2.57
C PRO A 206 -1.09 21.52 1.75
N THR A 207 -1.16 22.07 0.54
CA THR A 207 -2.24 21.86 -0.41
C THR A 207 -1.62 21.99 -1.80
N TRP A 208 -1.99 21.07 -2.68
CA TRP A 208 -1.61 21.09 -4.09
C TRP A 208 -2.85 20.80 -4.93
N LYS A 209 -2.92 21.43 -6.09
CA LYS A 209 -3.98 21.18 -7.09
C LYS A 209 -3.32 20.80 -8.41
N SER A 210 -4.01 19.98 -9.19
CA SER A 210 -3.46 19.40 -10.43
C SER A 210 -3.12 20.42 -11.53
N ASP A 211 -3.51 21.68 -11.36
CA ASP A 211 -3.17 22.81 -12.23
C ASP A 211 -1.87 23.53 -11.83
N GLU A 212 -1.17 23.07 -10.79
CA GLU A 212 0.10 23.63 -10.29
C GLU A 212 1.31 22.74 -10.68
N ASP A 213 2.36 23.33 -11.27
CA ASP A 213 3.58 22.61 -11.67
C ASP A 213 4.42 22.13 -10.47
N ILE A 214 4.90 20.88 -10.50
CA ILE A 214 5.89 20.33 -9.57
C ILE A 214 7.10 19.81 -10.35
N SER A 215 8.32 20.05 -9.84
CA SER A 215 9.52 19.41 -10.38
C SER A 215 9.63 17.97 -9.90
N GLU A 216 9.53 17.00 -10.82
CA GLU A 216 9.57 15.57 -10.50
C GLU A 216 10.99 14.97 -10.58
N SER A 217 11.31 14.10 -9.61
CA SER A 217 12.37 13.10 -9.78
C SER A 217 12.00 11.82 -9.01
N HIS A 218 11.92 10.68 -9.70
CA HIS A 218 11.69 9.38 -9.07
C HIS A 218 12.94 8.51 -9.16
N ASN A 219 13.51 8.13 -8.01
CA ASN A 219 14.49 7.04 -7.96
C ASN A 219 13.74 5.71 -7.94
N SER A 220 13.68 5.07 -9.12
CA SER A 220 13.12 3.74 -9.35
C SER A 220 13.80 2.67 -8.51
#